data_AF-A0A9D7YCJ1-F1
#
_entry.id   AF-A0A9D7YCJ1-F1
#
_cell.length_a   1.000
_cell.length_b   1.000
_cell.length_c   1.000
_cell.angle_alpha   90.00
_cell.angle_beta   90.00
_cell.angle_gamma   90.00
#
_symmetry.space_group_name_H-M   'P 1'
#
loop_
_entity.id
_entity.type
_entity.pdbx_description
1 polymer ?
#
loop_
_entity_poly.entity_id
_entity_poly.type
_entity_poly.pdbx_seq_one_letter_code
_entity_poly.pdbx_strand_id
1 'polypeptide(L)'
;MYYIIYPLLYLVSLLPFFILYGISDFFAFLMYHVIKYRKDIVLNNLQIAFPEKTDAERNKIAKKFYQYFTDTMIESIKFISLSKSNCLNAVQDLLV
;
A
#
# COMPACT_ATOMS: atom_id res chain seq x y z
N MET A 1 10.94 -21.00 -8.02
CA MET A 1 10.26 -19.71 -7.75
C MET A 1 10.05 -19.48 -6.25
N TYR A 2 9.39 -20.39 -5.52
CA TYR A 2 9.18 -20.28 -4.06
C TYR A 2 10.47 -20.04 -3.25
N TYR A 3 11.50 -20.85 -3.48
CA TYR A 3 12.78 -20.79 -2.75
C TYR A 3 13.57 -19.48 -2.92
N ILE A 4 13.21 -18.62 -3.87
CA ILE A 4 13.86 -17.33 -4.10
C ILE A 4 13.00 -16.19 -3.56
N ILE A 5 11.69 -16.24 -3.82
CA ILE A 5 10.77 -15.17 -3.42
C ILE A 5 10.60 -15.13 -1.90
N TYR A 6 10.46 -16.29 -1.26
CA TYR A 6 10.24 -16.34 0.19
C TYR A 6 11.38 -15.71 1.01
N PRO A 7 12.67 -16.07 0.83
CA PRO A 7 13.75 -15.45 1.59
C PRO A 7 13.88 -13.95 1.28
N LEU A 8 13.60 -13.51 0.05
CA LEU A 8 13.59 -12.09 -0.28
C LEU A 8 12.50 -11.33 0.51
N LEU A 9 11.27 -11.85 0.52
CA LEU A 9 10.17 -11.25 1.28
C LEU A 9 10.43 -11.28 2.79
N TYR A 10 11.06 -12.33 3.30
CA TYR A 10 11.47 -12.42 4.70
C TYR A 10 12.53 -11.37 5.06
N LEU A 11 13.53 -11.16 4.21
CA LEU A 11 14.54 -10.12 4.43
C LEU A 11 13.91 -8.72 4.44
N VAL A 12 12.96 -8.46 3.53
CA VAL A 12 12.20 -7.21 3.50
C VAL A 12 11.33 -7.06 4.76
N SER A 13 10.68 -8.12 5.25
CA SER A 13 9.81 -8.05 6.43
C SER A 13 10.58 -7.71 7.72
N LEU A 14 11.88 -8.00 7.77
CA LEU A 14 12.74 -7.63 8.91
C LEU A 14 13.06 -6.13 8.98
N LEU A 15 12.87 -5.36 7.90
CA LEU A 15 13.14 -3.92 7.88
C LEU A 15 12.24 -3.16 8.87
N PRO A 16 12.72 -2.07 9.50
CA PRO A 16 11.89 -1.22 10.36
C PRO A 16 10.76 -0.54 9.57
N PHE A 17 9.65 -0.24 10.25
CA PHE A 17 8.42 0.29 9.63
C PHE A 17 8.65 1.56 8.80
N PHE A 18 9.49 2.49 9.25
CA PHE A 18 9.74 3.73 8.51
C PHE A 18 10.37 3.50 7.12
N ILE A 19 11.24 2.48 6.98
CA ILE A 19 11.82 2.12 5.67
C ILE A 19 10.74 1.50 4.78
N LEU A 20 9.92 0.63 5.37
CA LEU A 20 8.83 -0.04 4.67
C LEU A 20 7.80 0.97 4.14
N TYR A 21 7.39 1.95 4.95
CA TYR A 21 6.52 3.03 4.48
C TYR A 21 7.18 3.90 3.41
N GLY A 22 8.49 4.19 3.50
CA GLY A 22 9.22 4.87 2.43
C GLY A 22 9.21 4.09 1.10
N ILE A 23 9.34 2.76 1.18
CA ILE A 23 9.21 1.88 0.01
C ILE A 23 7.77 1.92 -0.53
N SER A 24 6.76 1.87 0.36
CA SER A 24 5.34 1.98 -0.01
C SER A 24 5.05 3.27 -0.76
N ASP A 25 5.46 4.42 -0.23
CA ASP A 25 5.27 5.74 -0.84
C ASP A 25 5.91 5.82 -2.22
N PHE A 26 7.12 5.27 -2.38
CA PHE A 26 7.78 5.19 -3.67
C PHE A 26 6.97 4.37 -4.68
N PHE A 27 6.45 3.20 -4.27
CA PHE A 27 5.59 2.39 -5.13
C PHE A 27 4.25 3.06 -5.45
N ALA A 28 3.64 3.77 -4.49
CA ALA A 28 2.40 4.52 -4.70
C ALA A 28 2.61 5.61 -5.75
N PHE A 29 3.73 6.35 -5.64
CA PHE A 29 4.13 7.33 -6.63
C PHE A 29 4.33 6.70 -8.00
N LEU A 30 5.08 5.61 -8.08
CA LEU A 30 5.37 4.91 -9.33
C LEU A 30 4.09 4.41 -9.99
N MET A 31 3.20 3.77 -9.24
CA MET A 31 1.94 3.24 -9.77
C MET A 31 0.98 4.33 -10.24
N TYR A 32 0.85 5.43 -9.50
CA TYR A 32 -0.11 6.47 -9.86
C TYR A 32 0.39 7.45 -10.92
N HIS A 33 1.68 7.85 -10.85
CA HIS A 33 2.23 8.93 -11.70
C HIS A 33 3.03 8.42 -12.89
N VAL A 34 3.87 7.39 -12.69
CA VAL A 34 4.83 6.93 -13.71
C VAL A 34 4.22 5.85 -14.60
N ILE A 35 3.80 4.73 -13.99
CA ILE A 35 3.26 3.57 -14.71
C ILE A 35 1.78 3.79 -15.03
N LYS A 36 1.05 4.54 -14.18
CA LYS A 36 -0.41 4.72 -14.25
C LYS A 36 -1.16 3.38 -14.26
N TYR A 37 -0.68 2.41 -13.48
CA TYR A 37 -1.16 1.04 -13.51
C TYR A 37 -2.66 0.95 -13.17
N ARG A 38 -3.49 0.51 -14.11
CA ARG A 38 -4.96 0.37 -13.97
C ARG A 38 -5.68 1.65 -13.51
N LYS A 39 -5.07 2.81 -13.74
CA LYS A 39 -5.63 4.09 -13.29
C LYS A 39 -7.03 4.34 -13.88
N ASP A 40 -7.23 4.01 -15.14
CA ASP A 40 -8.51 4.23 -15.83
C ASP A 40 -9.63 3.37 -15.24
N ILE A 41 -9.32 2.13 -14.86
CA ILE A 41 -10.28 1.22 -14.22
C ILE A 41 -10.67 1.78 -12.84
N VAL A 42 -9.69 2.24 -12.06
CA VAL A 42 -9.96 2.84 -10.73
C VAL A 42 -10.81 4.09 -10.87
N LEU A 43 -10.50 4.98 -11.82
CA LEU A 43 -11.27 6.20 -12.05
C LEU A 43 -12.70 5.91 -12.55
N ASN A 44 -12.87 4.93 -13.43
CA ASN A 44 -14.20 4.49 -13.89
C ASN A 44 -15.02 3.92 -12.72
N ASN A 45 -14.43 3.06 -11.90
CA ASN A 45 -15.08 2.55 -10.69
C ASN A 45 -15.49 3.67 -9.74
N LEU A 46 -14.62 4.67 -9.54
CA LEU A 46 -14.93 5.83 -8.71
C LEU A 46 -16.04 6.70 -9.31
N GLN A 47 -16.11 6.83 -10.63
CA GLN A 47 -17.19 7.54 -11.30
C GLN A 47 -18.55 6.85 -11.09
N ILE A 48 -18.57 5.51 -11.12
CA ILE A 48 -19.78 4.73 -10.86
C ILE A 48 -20.16 4.79 -9.37
N ALA A 49 -19.18 4.67 -8.48
CA ALA A 49 -19.40 4.62 -7.03
C ALA A 49 -19.70 6.00 -6.40
N PHE A 50 -19.15 7.07 -6.97
CA PHE A 50 -19.27 8.44 -6.50
C PHE A 50 -19.65 9.40 -7.64
N PRO A 51 -20.82 9.21 -8.26
CA PRO A 51 -21.26 10.02 -9.40
C PRO A 51 -21.47 11.49 -9.02
N GLU A 52 -21.73 11.79 -7.74
CA GLU A 52 -21.93 13.13 -7.20
C GLU A 52 -20.63 13.94 -7.06
N LYS A 53 -19.47 13.28 -7.13
CA LYS A 53 -18.16 13.93 -6.99
C LYS A 53 -17.62 14.43 -8.32
N THR A 54 -16.91 15.54 -8.27
CA THR A 54 -16.15 16.05 -9.41
C THR A 54 -14.97 15.14 -9.75
N ASP A 55 -14.45 15.25 -10.98
CA ASP A 55 -13.28 14.46 -11.39
C ASP A 55 -12.03 14.77 -10.56
N ALA A 56 -11.90 16.01 -10.05
CA ALA A 56 -10.80 16.40 -9.17
C ALA A 56 -10.87 15.66 -7.82
N GLU A 57 -12.06 15.56 -7.23
CA GLU A 57 -12.28 14.81 -5.99
C GLU A 57 -12.06 13.32 -6.18
N ARG A 58 -12.57 12.75 -7.29
CA ARG A 58 -12.33 11.34 -7.64
C ARG A 58 -10.84 11.07 -7.87
N ASN A 59 -10.10 11.98 -8.48
CA ASN A 59 -8.64 11.85 -8.61
C ASN A 59 -7.92 11.89 -7.26
N LYS A 60 -8.38 12.73 -6.31
CA LYS A 60 -7.83 12.76 -4.94
C LYS A 60 -8.09 11.43 -4.22
N ILE A 61 -9.28 10.86 -4.38
CA ILE A 61 -9.62 9.53 -3.83
C ILE A 61 -8.75 8.45 -4.49
N ALA A 62 -8.60 8.47 -5.81
CA ALA A 62 -7.74 7.52 -6.52
C ALA A 62 -6.31 7.59 -6.01
N LYS A 63 -5.72 8.79 -5.85
CA LYS A 63 -4.36 8.93 -5.31
C LYS A 63 -4.22 8.30 -3.92
N LYS A 64 -5.19 8.56 -3.03
CA LYS A 64 -5.23 7.93 -1.69
C LYS A 64 -5.38 6.42 -1.77
N PHE A 65 -6.20 5.92 -2.69
CA PHE A 65 -6.35 4.48 -2.91
C PHE A 65 -5.01 3.81 -3.22
N TYR A 66 -4.18 4.38 -4.09
CA TYR A 66 -2.87 3.78 -4.39
C TYR A 66 -1.90 3.81 -3.20
N GLN A 67 -1.95 4.85 -2.36
CA GLN A 67 -1.17 4.90 -1.12
C GLN A 67 -1.60 3.80 -0.15
N TYR A 68 -2.90 3.73 0.17
CA TYR A 68 -3.42 2.68 1.06
C TYR A 68 -3.20 1.27 0.51
N PHE A 69 -3.28 1.11 -0.81
CA PHE A 69 -3.04 -0.17 -1.46
C PHE A 69 -1.59 -0.62 -1.27
N THR A 70 -0.59 0.25 -1.48
CA THR A 70 0.80 -0.11 -1.24
C THR A 70 1.11 -0.32 0.22
N ASP A 71 0.54 0.49 1.11
CA ASP A 71 0.72 0.35 2.55
C ASP A 71 0.24 -1.04 2.99
N THR A 72 -0.98 -1.41 2.58
CA THR A 72 -1.55 -2.73 2.89
C THR A 72 -0.69 -3.88 2.34
N MET A 73 -0.11 -3.74 1.13
CA MET A 73 0.79 -4.76 0.57
C MET A 73 2.09 -4.89 1.38
N ILE A 74 2.68 -3.77 1.77
CA ILE A 74 3.91 -3.74 2.55
C ILE A 74 3.67 -4.24 3.98
N GLU A 75 2.56 -3.89 4.60
CA GLU A 75 2.13 -4.40 5.90
C GLU A 75 1.88 -5.92 5.85
N SER A 76 1.30 -6.42 4.76
CA SER A 76 1.14 -7.85 4.53
C SER A 76 2.49 -8.60 4.49
N ILE A 77 3.52 -7.98 3.91
CA ILE A 77 4.89 -8.52 3.94
C ILE A 77 5.45 -8.45 5.36
N LYS A 78 5.23 -7.35 6.09
CA LYS A 78 5.70 -7.19 7.47
C LYS A 78 5.15 -8.27 8.41
N PHE A 79 3.93 -8.75 8.18
CA PHE A 79 3.33 -9.84 8.95
C PHE A 79 4.10 -11.17 8.86
N ILE A 80 4.96 -11.38 7.85
CA ILE A 80 5.75 -12.61 7.69
C ILE A 80 6.70 -12.82 8.89
N SER A 81 7.27 -11.76 9.45
CA SER A 81 8.22 -11.83 10.57
C SER A 81 7.71 -11.25 11.89
N LEU A 82 6.48 -10.73 11.92
CA LEU A 82 5.87 -10.23 13.16
C LEU A 82 5.49 -11.39 14.08
N SER A 83 5.92 -11.33 15.34
CA SER A 83 5.45 -12.26 16.38
C SER A 83 4.05 -11.85 16.87
N LYS A 84 3.27 -12.80 17.40
CA LYS A 84 1.93 -12.53 17.99
C LYS A 84 1.94 -11.39 19.02
N SER A 85 3.02 -11.28 19.79
CA SER A 85 3.21 -10.23 20.80
C SER A 85 3.41 -8.83 20.21
N ASN A 86 3.96 -8.72 19.00
CA ASN A 86 4.29 -7.44 18.36
C ASN A 86 3.16 -6.92 17.47
N CYS A 87 2.17 -7.75 17.11
CA CYS A 87 1.00 -7.31 16.35
C CYS A 87 0.19 -6.23 17.07
N LEU A 88 0.02 -6.33 18.40
CA LEU A 88 -0.75 -5.35 19.19
C LEU A 88 -0.04 -3.99 19.26
N ASN A 89 1.29 -3.99 19.40
CA ASN A 89 2.08 -2.75 19.43
C ASN A 89 2.14 -2.06 18.06
N ALA A 90 2.21 -2.83 16.96
CA ALA A 90 2.18 -2.27 15.61
C ALA A 90 0.86 -1.58 15.26
N VAL A 91 -0.27 -2.09 15.77
CA VAL A 91 -1.58 -1.43 15.65
C VAL A 91 -1.64 -0.15 16.50
N GLN A 92 -0.98 -0.15 17.66
CA GLN A 92 -0.89 1.02 18.53
C GLN A 92 -0.05 2.15 17.91
N ASP A 93 1.09 1.83 17.30
CA ASP A 93 1.97 2.80 16.62
C ASP A 93 1.34 3.41 15.35
N LEU A 94 0.34 2.74 14.77
CA LEU A 94 -0.46 3.23 13.64
C LEU A 94 -1.62 4.15 14.05
N LEU A 95 -1.97 4.19 15.35
CA LEU A 95 -3.09 4.96 15.91
C LEU A 95 -2.65 6.19 16.73
N VAL A 96 -1.34 6.49 16.79
CA VAL A 96 -0.75 7.66 17.47
C VAL A 96 -0.19 8.65 16.46
#